data_AF-A0A1F5FL38-F1
#
_entry.id   AF-A0A1F5FL38-F1
#
_cell.length_a   1.000
_cell.length_b   1.000
_cell.length_c   1.000
_cell.angle_alpha   90.00
_cell.angle_beta   90.00
_cell.angle_gamma   90.00
#
_symmetry.space_group_name_H-M   'P 1'
#
loop_
_entity.id
_entity.type
_entity.pdbx_description
1 polymer ?
#
loop_
_entity_poly.entity_id
_entity_poly.type
_entity_poly.pdbx_seq_one_letter_code
_entity_poly.pdbx_strand_id
1 'polypeptide(L)' 'MISVTFGGKAKRLMYEALNKSVDGEGYLVETLNPKQRVLTKDGEFIKPNEVGIVRPGSQIFIKKDIVSLIKFASDLI' A
#
# COMPACT_ATOMS: atom_id res chain seq x y z
N MET A 1 14.73 14.53 1.62
CA MET A 1 14.03 13.29 1.19
C MET A 1 13.31 12.76 2.42
N ILE A 2 11.97 12.65 2.39
CA ILE A 2 11.18 12.14 3.53
C ILE A 2 10.88 10.68 3.23
N SER A 3 11.36 9.75 4.06
CA SER A 3 10.97 8.34 3.99
C SER A 3 9.84 8.08 4.98
N VAL A 4 8.73 7.52 4.50
CA VAL A 4 7.65 7.02 5.34
C VAL A 4 7.81 5.52 5.42
N THR A 5 8.25 5.01 6.58
CA THR A 5 8.40 3.58 6.82
C THR A 5 7.32 3.08 7.76
N PHE A 6 6.57 2.07 7.32
CA PHE A 6 5.62 1.37 8.19
C PHE A 6 6.39 0.41 9.11
N GLY A 7 6.08 0.43 10.41
CA GLY A 7 6.57 -0.58 11.36
C GLY A 7 6.05 -1.98 11.02
N GLY A 8 6.66 -3.04 11.56
CA GLY A 8 6.39 -4.43 11.17
C GLY A 8 4.91 -4.85 11.22
N LYS A 9 4.17 -4.44 12.26
CA LYS A 9 2.73 -4.72 12.38
C LYS A 9 1.90 -3.98 11.32
N ALA A 10 2.26 -2.73 11.02
CA ALA A 10 1.58 -1.92 10.01
C ALA A 10 1.88 -2.42 8.58
N LYS A 11 3.10 -2.93 8.30
CA LYS A 11 3.43 -3.56 7.02
C LYS A 11 2.56 -4.79 6.75
N ARG A 12 2.34 -5.63 7.76
CA ARG A 12 1.53 -6.84 7.61
C ARG A 12 0.06 -6.50 7.31
N LEU A 13 -0.53 -5.55 8.04
CA LEU A 13 -1.87 -5.05 7.77
C LEU A 13 -2.00 -4.45 6.37
N MET A 14 -0.96 -3.75 5.90
CA MET A 14 -0.93 -3.20 4.55
C MET A 14 -0.91 -4.30 3.48
N TYR A 15 -0.12 -5.37 3.66
CA TYR A 15 -0.12 -6.49 2.72
C TYR A 15 -1.46 -7.21 2.69
N GLU A 16 -2.07 -7.45 3.85
CA GLU A 16 -3.40 -8.03 3.95
C GLU A 16 -4.45 -7.16 3.23
N ALA A 17 -4.43 -5.84 3.44
CA ALA A 17 -5.32 -4.90 2.75
C ALA A 17 -5.13 -4.86 1.22
N LEU A 18 -3.96 -5.27 0.72
CA LEU A 18 -3.63 -5.30 -0.71
C LEU A 18 -3.74 -6.70 -1.32
N ASN A 19 -4.25 -7.68 -0.56
CA ASN A 19 -4.30 -9.09 -0.92
C ASN A 19 -2.92 -9.63 -1.33
N LYS A 20 -1.89 -9.28 -0.56
CA LYS A 20 -0.52 -9.74 -0.74
C LYS A 20 -0.05 -10.57 0.45
N SER A 21 0.84 -11.51 0.17
CA SER A 21 1.53 -12.32 1.17
C SER A 21 3.01 -12.47 0.82
N VAL A 22 3.76 -13.25 1.61
CA VAL A 22 5.19 -13.47 1.41
C VAL A 22 5.44 -14.96 1.16
N ASP A 23 6.20 -15.30 0.11
CA ASP A 23 6.58 -16.69 -0.19
C ASP A 23 7.72 -17.19 0.70
N GLY A 24 8.07 -18.48 0.56
CA GLY A 24 9.16 -19.11 1.31
C GLY A 24 10.56 -18.57 1.00
N GLU A 25 10.72 -17.81 -0.08
CA GLU A 25 11.97 -17.15 -0.47
C GLU A 25 12.03 -15.67 -0.04
N GLY A 26 10.96 -15.18 0.60
CA GLY A 26 10.89 -13.82 1.12
C GLY A 26 10.43 -12.76 0.11
N TYR A 27 9.79 -13.16 -0.99
CA TYR A 27 9.22 -12.24 -1.99
C TYR A 27 7.74 -12.00 -1.78
N LEU A 28 7.27 -10.80 -2.17
CA LEU A 28 5.85 -10.47 -2.14
C LEU A 28 5.12 -11.23 -3.26
N VAL A 29 4.01 -11.89 -2.93
CA VAL A 29 3.16 -12.66 -3.86
C VAL A 29 1.69 -12.28 -3.73
N GLU A 30 0.89 -12.63 -4.73
CA GLU A 30 -0.57 -12.51 -4.66
C GLU A 30 -1.16 -13.55 -3.69
N THR A 31 -1.99 -13.11 -2.74
CA THR A 31 -2.60 -14.03 -1.75
C THR A 31 -3.47 -15.10 -2.43
N LEU A 32 -4.16 -14.75 -3.51
CA LEU A 32 -5.01 -15.67 -4.27
C LEU A 32 -4.22 -16.55 -5.26
N ASN A 33 -2.97 -16.19 -5.56
CA ASN A 33 -2.09 -16.96 -6.42
C ASN A 33 -0.64 -16.90 -5.90
N PRO A 34 -0.27 -17.72 -4.91
CA PRO A 34 1.04 -17.65 -4.27
C PRO A 34 2.23 -17.95 -5.20
N LYS A 35 1.99 -18.46 -6.41
CA LYS A 35 3.03 -18.66 -7.43
C LYS A 35 3.35 -17.38 -8.22
N GLN A 36 2.51 -16.35 -8.08
CA GLN A 36 2.65 -15.09 -8.78
C GLN A 36 3.33 -14.06 -7.88
N ARG A 37 4.60 -13.80 -8.16
CA ARG A 37 5.35 -12.73 -7.52
C ARG A 37 4.89 -11.37 -8.01
N VAL A 38 4.87 -10.42 -7.09
CA VAL A 38 4.68 -9.01 -7.41
C VAL A 38 5.94 -8.47 -8.04
N LEU A 39 5.77 -7.78 -9.17
CA LEU A 39 6.84 -7.10 -9.89
C LEU A 39 6.75 -5.59 -9.68
N THR A 40 7.90 -4.92 -9.67
CA THR A 40 7.97 -3.47 -9.88
C THR A 40 7.53 -3.11 -11.30
N LYS A 41 7.37 -1.82 -11.59
CA LYS A 41 7.08 -1.36 -12.95
C LYS A 41 8.16 -1.75 -13.96
N ASP A 42 9.39 -1.92 -13.48
CA ASP A 42 10.55 -2.29 -14.29
C ASP A 42 10.75 -3.82 -14.35
N GLY A 43 9.85 -4.60 -13.76
CA GLY A 43 9.87 -6.08 -13.82
C GLY A 43 10.73 -6.76 -12.76
N GLU A 44 11.16 -6.04 -11.72
CA GLU A 44 11.97 -6.60 -10.63
C GLU A 44 11.10 -7.22 -9.53
N PHE A 45 11.56 -8.30 -8.91
CA PHE A 45 10.88 -8.87 -7.74
C PHE A 45 11.08 -8.00 -6.51
N ILE A 46 10.02 -7.82 -5.72
CA ILE A 46 10.06 -6.95 -4.54
C ILE A 46 10.07 -7.73 -3.23
N LYS A 47 10.99 -7.39 -2.32
CA LYS A 47 10.98 -7.93 -0.95
C LYS A 47 10.21 -7.02 0.02
N PRO A 48 9.64 -7.55 1.13
CA PRO A 48 8.88 -6.78 2.11
C PRO A 48 9.60 -5.59 2.76
N ASN A 49 10.93 -5.59 2.78
CA ASN A 49 11.73 -4.47 3.28
C ASN A 49 11.93 -3.36 2.23
N GLU A 50 11.70 -3.66 0.95
CA GLU A 50 11.89 -2.76 -0.21
C GLU A 50 10.56 -2.15 -0.69
N VAL A 51 9.43 -2.58 -0.12
CA VAL A 51 8.10 -2.09 -0.51
C VAL A 51 7.91 -0.61 -0.17
N GLY A 52 7.84 0.23 -1.20
CA GLY A 52 7.30 1.58 -1.16
C GLY A 52 6.07 1.68 -2.07
N ILE A 53 4.90 1.99 -1.50
CA ILE A 53 3.64 2.08 -2.25
C ILE A 53 3.22 3.54 -2.35
N VAL A 54 3.23 4.07 -3.56
CA VAL A 54 2.65 5.37 -3.88
C VAL A 54 1.51 5.13 -4.86
N ARG A 55 0.28 5.06 -4.35
CA ARG A 55 -0.92 4.97 -5.19
C ARG A 55 -1.52 6.36 -5.36
N PRO A 56 -2.00 6.76 -6.54
CA PRO A 56 -2.74 8.02 -6.73
C PRO A 56 -4.00 8.20 -5.86
N GLY A 57 -4.39 7.19 -5.08
CA GLY A 57 -5.49 7.25 -4.10
C GLY A 57 -5.05 7.30 -2.62
N SER A 58 -3.75 7.23 -2.32
CA SER A 58 -3.23 7.37 -0.94
C SER A 58 -2.92 8.83 -0.58
N GLN A 59 -3.20 9.75 -1.51
CA GLN A 59 -3.19 11.18 -1.31
C GLN A 59 -4.57 11.70 -1.66
N ILE A 60 -5.26 12.28 -0.69
CA ILE A 60 -6.57 12.89 -0.90
C ILE A 60 -6.35 14.39 -0.95
N PHE A 61 -6.62 14.98 -2.11
CA PHE A 61 -6.58 16.42 -2.31
C PHE A 61 -7.99 16.96 -2.22
N ILE A 62 -8.29 17.66 -1.12
CA ILE A 62 -9.54 18.40 -0.95
C ILE A 62 -9.27 19.90 -1.07
N LYS A 63 -10.26 20.64 -1.56
CA LYS A 63 -10.19 22.11 -1.57
C LYS A 63 -10.21 22.61 -0.12
N LYS A 64 -9.49 23.72 0.13
CA LYS A 64 -9.42 24.40 1.44
C LYS A 64 -10.68 25.24 1.69
N ASP A 65 -11.86 24.66 1.50
CA ASP A 65 -13.13 25.27 1.83
C ASP A 65 -13.94 24.36 2.75
N ILE A 66 -14.80 24.95 3.57
CA ILE A 66 -15.50 24.25 4.65
C ILE A 66 -16.47 23.19 4.13
N VAL A 67 -17.02 23.37 2.93
CA VAL A 67 -17.96 22.42 2.32
C VAL A 67 -17.22 21.15 1.89
N SER A 68 -16.06 21.31 1.24
CA SER A 68 -15.22 20.19 0.82
C SER A 68 -14.70 19.38 2.02
N LEU A 69 -14.39 20.05 3.14
CA LEU A 69 -13.97 19.41 4.39
C LEU A 69 -15.11 18.61 5.06
N ILE A 70 -16.32 19.17 5.13
CA ILE A 70 -17.48 18.50 5.72
C ILE A 70 -17.83 17.24 4.93
N LYS A 71 -17.87 17.32 3.59
CA LYS A 71 -18.16 16.16 2.73
C LYS A 71 -17.16 15.02 2.97
N PHE A 72 -15.88 15.35 3.00
CA PHE A 72 -14.84 14.35 3.27
C PHE A 72 -15.02 13.70 4.65
N ALA A 73 -15.31 14.48 5.69
CA ALA A 73 -15.55 13.97 7.03
C ALA A 73 -16.81 13.09 7.12
N SER A 74 -17.86 13.41 6.36
CA SER A 74 -19.09 12.60 6.30
C SER A 74 -18.92 11.28 5.55
N ASP A 75 -18.08 11.23 4.51
CA ASP A 75 -17.82 10.01 3.72
C ASP A 75 -16.92 8.98 4.48
N LEU A 76 -16.36 9.37 5.63
CA LEU A 76 -15.48 8.56 6.48
C LEU A 76 -16.22 7.78 7.59
N ILE A 77 -17.53 8.00 7.75
CA ILE A 77 -18.39 7.41 8.79
C ILE A 77 -19.39 6.46 8.13
#